data_AF-A0A254RVK7-F1
#
_entry.id   AF-A0A254RVK7-F1
#
_cell.length_a   1.000
_cell.length_b   1.000
_cell.length_c   1.000
_cell.angle_alpha   90.00
_cell.angle_beta   90.00
_cell.angle_gamma   90.00
#
_symmetry.space_group_name_H-M   'P 1'
#
loop_
_entity.id
_entity.type
_entity.pdbx_description
1 polymer ?
#
loop_
_entity_poly.entity_id
_entity_poly.type
_entity_poly.pdbx_seq_one_letter_code
_entity_poly.pdbx_strand_id
1 'polypeptide(L)'
;MRFFLSIAAFASLMLTGLSLVACADDKSVAGIEIGNPSLDNPIADGDTTGQDSIPVITPDDSILPEPEEPVSLPLTASFVVDYDKGTAARALTKASSSDSAVILDTFALELTNVRTYNSIYVSVTDTILTRGLTVWPYEGSDVETMPISFTEQSFVEEDFSKIDLLPESDFYLKEIGVSFKPHKAGKVYGRVLRDGKYVPFIFSLSHFQALQLRYHYSQIEIDSAKNVANLQVEFRVKKFADGLDFSKADLSDGVILIDKKNNAALWDSLNNRFIPSFQPLRYKYLEVGEADTAGVENVERMDYVNDIWKNIAAGLGENTLINGNFKSPFTTDWIFKTQLGGKADTAIVTERSGDRIMKVNVTKGGNYSYSVQLMQENVALIAGVKYKCIFTIWSEVEGEITVRIGSYSTYEAVGFSEHKEVAQTGQSIEIEFTPEVNDPFARFELNLGKTERVLRIKEAQVLRLSK
;
A
#
# COMPACT_ATOMS: atom_id res chain seq x y z
N MET A 1 -8.85 -56.81 5.04
CA MET A 1 -9.25 -57.92 4.14
C MET A 1 -9.79 -57.31 2.85
N ARG A 2 -9.40 -57.90 1.72
CA ARG A 2 -9.67 -57.45 0.34
C ARG A 2 -11.18 -57.43 0.02
N PHE A 3 -11.63 -56.58 -0.90
CA PHE A 3 -12.28 -57.00 -2.15
C PHE A 3 -12.42 -55.84 -3.16
N PHE A 4 -12.54 -56.24 -4.43
CA PHE A 4 -12.36 -55.51 -5.69
C PHE A 4 -13.64 -54.85 -6.26
N LEU A 5 -13.42 -53.87 -7.15
CA LEU A 5 -14.13 -53.49 -8.42
C LEU A 5 -15.68 -53.44 -8.48
N SER A 6 -16.22 -52.35 -9.06
CA SER A 6 -16.73 -52.37 -10.45
C SER A 6 -17.35 -51.02 -10.90
N ILE A 7 -17.19 -50.78 -12.19
CA ILE A 7 -17.67 -49.73 -13.09
C ILE A 7 -19.21 -49.74 -13.24
N ALA A 8 -19.84 -48.57 -13.37
CA ALA A 8 -20.99 -48.33 -14.28
C ALA A 8 -21.24 -46.82 -14.47
N ALA A 9 -21.24 -46.39 -15.73
CA ALA A 9 -21.60 -45.06 -16.20
C ALA A 9 -23.10 -44.99 -16.56
N PHE A 10 -23.77 -43.85 -16.36
CA PHE A 10 -24.96 -43.35 -17.08
C PHE A 10 -25.14 -41.87 -16.65
N ALA A 11 -24.76 -40.87 -17.44
CA ALA A 11 -25.46 -40.28 -18.59
C ALA A 11 -26.70 -39.44 -18.23
N SER A 12 -26.55 -38.15 -18.57
CA SER A 12 -27.51 -37.25 -19.22
C SER A 12 -28.71 -36.64 -18.46
N LEU A 13 -28.71 -35.30 -18.54
CA LEU A 13 -29.82 -34.37 -18.79
C LEU A 13 -30.98 -34.31 -17.78
N MET A 14 -31.18 -33.13 -17.19
CA MET A 14 -32.43 -32.40 -17.34
C MET A 14 -32.21 -30.90 -17.11
N LEU A 15 -32.57 -30.13 -18.13
CA LEU A 15 -32.77 -28.69 -18.14
C LEU A 15 -34.22 -28.43 -17.70
N THR A 16 -34.48 -27.48 -16.79
CA THR A 16 -35.66 -26.58 -16.81
C THR A 16 -35.61 -25.64 -15.62
N GLY A 17 -35.68 -24.34 -15.89
CA GLY A 17 -35.83 -23.31 -14.88
C GLY A 17 -37.23 -23.28 -14.28
N LEU A 18 -37.35 -22.62 -13.13
CA LEU A 18 -38.57 -22.00 -12.67
C LEU A 18 -38.20 -20.68 -12.00
N SER A 19 -38.71 -19.59 -12.56
CA SER A 19 -38.85 -18.30 -11.89
C SER A 19 -39.99 -18.40 -10.86
N LEU A 20 -39.80 -17.83 -9.67
CA LEU A 20 -40.89 -17.23 -8.91
C LEU A 20 -40.38 -16.21 -7.88
N VAL A 21 -41.03 -15.07 -7.96
CA VAL A 21 -40.88 -13.78 -7.29
C VAL A 21 -41.29 -13.82 -5.80
N ALA A 22 -40.63 -12.94 -5.02
CA ALA A 22 -41.11 -12.16 -3.87
C ALA A 22 -41.02 -12.67 -2.41
N CYS A 23 -40.33 -11.79 -1.65
CA CYS A 23 -40.61 -11.30 -0.29
C CYS A 23 -40.22 -12.15 0.93
N ALA A 24 -39.16 -11.71 1.60
CA ALA A 24 -39.21 -11.36 3.02
C ALA A 24 -38.07 -10.37 3.34
N ASP A 25 -38.45 -9.11 3.54
CA ASP A 25 -37.66 -8.12 4.26
C ASP A 25 -37.38 -8.63 5.68
N ASP A 26 -36.11 -8.73 6.06
CA ASP A 26 -35.61 -8.18 7.34
C ASP A 26 -34.09 -8.32 7.39
N LYS A 27 -33.39 -7.30 6.92
CA LYS A 27 -32.05 -7.00 7.41
C LYS A 27 -32.05 -5.52 7.72
N SER A 28 -32.11 -5.20 9.01
CA SER A 28 -31.64 -3.93 9.54
C SER A 28 -30.21 -3.71 9.01
N VAL A 29 -30.09 -2.97 7.92
CA VAL A 29 -28.80 -2.50 7.42
C VAL A 29 -28.36 -1.43 8.41
N ALA A 30 -27.59 -1.83 9.42
CA ALA A 30 -26.75 -0.90 10.15
C ALA A 30 -25.89 -0.20 9.11
N GLY A 31 -26.18 1.08 8.87
CA GLY A 31 -25.57 1.86 7.81
C GLY A 31 -24.05 1.80 7.91
N ILE A 32 -23.40 1.46 6.81
CA ILE A 32 -21.95 1.56 6.67
C ILE A 32 -21.62 3.05 6.79
N GLU A 33 -21.05 3.46 7.92
CA GLU A 33 -20.57 4.84 8.14
C GLU A 33 -19.28 5.01 7.32
N ILE A 34 -19.42 5.45 6.06
CA ILE A 34 -18.29 5.74 5.17
C ILE A 34 -17.67 7.06 5.61
N GLY A 35 -16.43 7.00 6.09
CA GLY A 35 -15.68 8.11 6.68
C GLY A 35 -15.19 9.20 5.72
N ASN A 36 -15.92 9.50 4.64
CA ASN A 36 -15.75 10.74 3.87
C ASN A 36 -17.00 10.99 2.99
N PRO A 37 -17.72 12.12 3.12
CA PRO A 37 -18.79 12.45 2.19
C PRO A 37 -18.19 12.86 0.83
N SER A 38 -18.65 12.26 -0.28
CA SER A 38 -18.63 13.03 -1.54
C SER A 38 -19.58 14.21 -1.32
N LEU A 39 -19.03 15.42 -1.24
CA LEU A 39 -19.85 16.63 -1.16
C LEU A 39 -20.31 17.01 -2.56
N ASP A 40 -21.07 16.13 -3.21
CA ASP A 40 -21.93 16.51 -4.32
C ASP A 40 -23.22 17.11 -3.76
N ASN A 41 -23.12 18.30 -3.19
CA ASN A 41 -24.26 19.21 -3.09
C ASN A 41 -23.81 20.64 -2.78
N PRO A 42 -24.03 21.62 -3.68
CA PRO A 42 -23.83 23.02 -3.35
C PRO A 42 -24.90 23.41 -2.31
N ILE A 43 -24.47 23.80 -1.11
CA ILE A 43 -25.36 24.41 -0.14
C ILE A 43 -25.85 25.73 -0.73
N ALA A 44 -27.17 25.82 -0.94
CA ALA A 44 -27.85 27.01 -1.38
C ALA A 44 -27.66 28.14 -0.35
N ASP A 45 -27.17 29.27 -0.84
CA ASP A 45 -27.05 30.51 -0.08
C ASP A 45 -28.45 31.06 0.21
N GLY A 46 -28.74 31.20 1.50
CA GLY A 46 -30.00 31.72 2.02
C GLY A 46 -29.70 32.89 2.95
N ASP A 47 -29.56 34.07 2.35
CA ASP A 47 -29.50 35.37 3.02
C ASP A 47 -30.73 35.59 3.91
N THR A 48 -30.50 35.91 5.20
CA THR A 48 -31.27 36.96 5.88
C THR A 48 -30.43 37.69 6.91
N THR A 49 -30.25 38.98 6.65
CA THR A 49 -29.84 40.09 7.50
C THR A 49 -30.31 40.06 8.97
N GLY A 50 -29.40 40.37 9.89
CA GLY A 50 -29.69 40.70 11.29
C GLY A 50 -28.43 41.21 12.00
N GLN A 51 -28.30 42.52 12.09
CA GLN A 51 -27.13 43.25 12.59
C GLN A 51 -27.27 43.44 14.11
N ASP A 52 -26.40 42.81 14.90
CA ASP A 52 -26.10 43.21 16.28
C ASP A 52 -24.62 42.94 16.59
N SER A 53 -23.88 44.01 16.82
CA SER A 53 -22.44 44.06 17.00
C SER A 53 -22.02 43.59 18.39
N ILE A 54 -21.39 42.42 18.47
CA ILE A 54 -20.59 41.96 19.62
C ILE A 54 -19.13 42.43 19.40
N PRO A 55 -18.45 43.02 20.39
CA PRO A 55 -17.08 43.49 20.20
C PRO A 55 -16.15 42.32 19.94
N VAL A 56 -15.50 42.34 18.77
CA VAL A 56 -14.41 41.44 18.38
C VAL A 56 -13.21 41.76 19.27
N ILE A 57 -12.90 40.86 20.20
CA ILE A 57 -11.57 40.81 20.80
C ILE A 57 -10.69 40.11 19.77
N THR A 58 -9.89 40.86 19.03
CA THR A 58 -8.82 40.30 18.21
C THR A 58 -7.78 39.69 19.14
N PRO A 59 -7.47 38.39 19.06
CA PRO A 59 -6.27 37.84 19.67
C PRO A 59 -5.07 38.61 19.14
N ASP A 60 -4.10 38.88 20.01
CA ASP A 60 -2.83 39.46 19.63
C ASP A 60 -2.07 38.44 18.74
N ASP A 61 -2.09 38.66 17.43
CA ASP A 61 -1.42 37.83 16.41
C ASP A 61 0.12 37.81 16.56
N SER A 62 0.70 38.50 17.55
CA SER A 62 2.15 38.62 17.72
C SER A 62 2.84 37.41 18.37
N ILE A 63 2.13 36.33 18.69
CA ILE A 63 2.72 35.08 19.20
C ILE A 63 2.04 33.83 18.60
N LEU A 64 1.79 33.82 17.30
CA LEU A 64 1.67 32.55 16.58
C LEU A 64 3.08 32.17 16.10
N PRO A 65 3.59 30.96 16.41
CA PRO A 65 4.82 30.49 15.78
C PRO A 65 4.61 30.56 14.27
N GLU A 66 5.58 31.11 13.53
CA GLU A 66 5.54 31.06 12.08
C GLU A 66 5.31 29.61 11.65
N PRO A 67 4.42 29.35 10.67
CA PRO A 67 4.26 28.00 10.17
C PRO A 67 5.63 27.50 9.72
N GLU A 68 6.12 26.42 10.31
CA GLU A 68 7.34 25.75 9.85
C GLU A 68 7.18 25.52 8.34
N GLU A 69 8.16 25.95 7.54
CA GLU A 69 8.11 25.72 6.10
C GLU A 69 7.92 24.22 5.83
N PRO A 70 7.06 23.84 4.87
CA PRO A 70 6.81 22.43 4.57
C PRO A 70 8.13 21.72 4.29
N VAL A 71 8.32 20.59 4.97
CA VAL A 71 9.52 19.76 4.82
C VAL A 71 9.48 19.11 3.43
N SER A 72 10.21 19.68 2.47
CA SER A 72 10.38 19.08 1.16
C SER A 72 11.23 17.81 1.24
N LEU A 73 10.88 16.76 0.51
CA LEU A 73 11.65 15.52 0.41
C LEU A 73 11.81 15.10 -1.07
N PRO A 74 12.83 15.63 -1.78
CA PRO A 74 13.11 15.29 -3.17
C PRO A 74 13.41 13.79 -3.37
N LEU A 75 12.99 13.25 -4.52
CA LEU A 75 13.24 11.87 -4.92
C LEU A 75 14.43 11.74 -5.87
N THR A 76 15.19 10.67 -5.67
CA THR A 76 16.14 10.09 -6.64
C THR A 76 15.81 8.60 -6.82
N ALA A 77 16.31 7.98 -7.88
CA ALA A 77 16.15 6.54 -8.05
C ALA A 77 17.39 5.87 -8.62
N SER A 78 17.62 4.63 -8.19
CA SER A 78 18.69 3.75 -8.66
C SER A 78 18.11 2.44 -9.19
N PHE A 79 18.62 1.97 -10.32
CA PHE A 79 18.14 0.78 -11.00
C PHE A 79 19.31 -0.18 -11.22
N VAL A 80 19.30 -1.33 -10.54
CA VAL A 80 20.47 -2.22 -10.47
C VAL A 80 20.10 -3.70 -10.55
N VAL A 81 21.06 -4.54 -10.91
CA VAL A 81 20.97 -6.00 -10.76
C VAL A 81 21.65 -6.44 -9.47
N ASP A 82 20.95 -7.23 -8.66
CA ASP A 82 21.48 -7.87 -7.45
C ASP A 82 21.71 -9.37 -7.67
N TYR A 83 22.92 -9.83 -7.32
CA TYR A 83 23.40 -11.21 -7.43
C TYR A 83 23.63 -11.90 -6.07
N ASP A 84 23.09 -11.36 -4.97
CA ASP A 84 23.22 -11.90 -3.60
C ASP A 84 24.63 -11.83 -2.98
N LYS A 85 25.07 -10.61 -2.66
CA LYS A 85 25.98 -10.39 -1.52
C LYS A 85 25.27 -9.55 -0.49
N GLY A 86 24.82 -10.18 0.59
CA GLY A 86 24.03 -9.55 1.63
C GLY A 86 24.59 -8.20 2.11
N THR A 87 23.67 -7.27 2.35
CA THR A 87 23.80 -6.04 3.17
C THR A 87 25.04 -5.17 2.93
N ALA A 88 24.86 -4.04 2.24
CA ALA A 88 25.05 -2.71 2.83
C ALA A 88 24.67 -1.62 1.82
N ALA A 89 23.97 -0.62 2.35
CA ALA A 89 23.80 0.68 1.74
C ALA A 89 25.08 1.18 1.05
N ARG A 90 24.91 1.89 -0.07
CA ARG A 90 25.97 2.59 -0.82
C ARG A 90 27.14 1.70 -1.26
N ALA A 91 26.91 0.87 -2.28
CA ALA A 91 28.00 0.54 -3.18
C ALA A 91 27.46 0.28 -4.60
N LEU A 92 27.55 1.32 -5.45
CA LEU A 92 27.40 1.26 -6.91
C LEU A 92 28.53 0.44 -7.59
N THR A 93 29.02 -0.60 -6.93
CA THR A 93 30.10 -1.44 -7.44
C THR A 93 29.50 -2.75 -7.90
N LYS A 94 29.56 -2.96 -9.21
CA LYS A 94 29.44 -4.24 -9.93
C LYS A 94 30.14 -5.35 -9.14
N ALA A 95 29.42 -6.00 -8.22
CA ALA A 95 29.97 -7.11 -7.45
C ALA A 95 30.31 -8.23 -8.43
N SER A 96 31.57 -8.69 -8.41
CA SER A 96 32.10 -9.64 -9.38
C SER A 96 31.25 -10.91 -9.44
N SER A 97 30.64 -11.15 -10.60
CA SER A 97 29.72 -12.23 -10.93
C SER A 97 30.38 -13.61 -11.12
N SER A 98 31.58 -13.85 -10.60
CA SER A 98 32.38 -15.04 -10.97
C SER A 98 31.74 -16.38 -10.58
N ASP A 99 30.86 -16.38 -9.58
CA ASP A 99 30.35 -17.61 -8.96
C ASP A 99 28.82 -17.79 -9.15
N SER A 100 28.14 -16.88 -9.84
CA SER A 100 26.69 -16.91 -10.02
C SER A 100 26.28 -17.89 -11.13
N ALA A 101 25.35 -18.80 -10.84
CA ALA A 101 24.85 -19.77 -11.83
C ALA A 101 24.23 -19.09 -13.07
N VAL A 102 23.69 -17.88 -12.91
CA VAL A 102 23.14 -17.05 -13.99
C VAL A 102 23.74 -15.65 -13.91
N ILE A 103 24.16 -15.13 -15.07
CA ILE A 103 24.69 -13.77 -15.25
C ILE A 103 23.87 -13.09 -16.34
N LEU A 104 23.37 -11.88 -16.08
CA LEU A 104 22.76 -11.01 -17.08
C LEU A 104 23.86 -10.18 -17.75
N ASP A 105 23.95 -10.27 -19.08
CA ASP A 105 24.88 -9.49 -19.88
C ASP A 105 24.27 -8.16 -20.30
N THR A 106 22.99 -8.15 -20.69
CA THR A 106 22.23 -6.92 -20.92
C THR A 106 20.78 -7.06 -20.46
N PHE A 107 20.32 -6.10 -19.65
CA PHE A 107 18.94 -6.00 -19.21
C PHE A 107 18.54 -4.53 -19.08
N ALA A 108 17.57 -4.12 -19.89
CA ALA A 108 16.99 -2.79 -19.84
C ALA A 108 15.47 -2.83 -19.97
N LEU A 109 14.82 -1.85 -19.35
CA LEU A 109 13.39 -1.56 -19.51
C LEU A 109 13.22 -0.10 -19.87
N GLU A 110 12.09 0.24 -20.47
CA GLU A 110 11.74 1.62 -20.78
C GLU A 110 10.81 2.14 -19.67
N LEU A 111 11.30 3.06 -18.84
CA LEU A 111 10.50 3.73 -17.82
C LEU A 111 9.49 4.66 -18.51
N THR A 112 8.23 4.56 -18.10
CA THR A 112 7.10 5.27 -18.74
C THR A 112 6.38 6.22 -17.82
N ASN A 113 6.44 6.01 -16.51
CA ASN A 113 5.98 6.97 -15.51
C ASN A 113 6.44 6.56 -14.11
N VAL A 114 6.41 7.55 -13.21
CA VAL A 114 6.44 7.40 -11.76
C VAL A 114 5.15 7.96 -11.18
N ARG A 115 4.58 7.25 -10.22
CA ARG A 115 3.40 7.69 -9.47
C ARG A 115 3.64 7.67 -7.97
N THR A 116 3.08 8.63 -7.25
CA THR A 116 2.97 8.57 -5.80
C THR A 116 1.55 8.20 -5.40
N TYR A 117 1.43 7.40 -4.34
CA TYR A 117 0.17 7.04 -3.72
C TYR A 117 0.21 7.54 -2.30
N ASN A 118 -0.75 8.40 -1.95
CA ASN A 118 -0.78 9.09 -0.68
C ASN A 118 -2.15 8.90 -0.04
N SER A 119 -2.19 8.89 1.29
CA SER A 119 -3.40 9.25 2.01
C SER A 119 -3.45 10.77 2.10
N ILE A 120 -4.62 11.34 1.82
CA ILE A 120 -4.86 12.78 1.80
C ILE A 120 -6.15 13.06 2.57
N TYR A 121 -6.08 13.93 3.57
CA TYR A 121 -7.19 14.26 4.47
C TYR A 121 -7.80 15.64 4.19
N VAL A 122 -7.81 16.01 2.93
CA VAL A 122 -8.54 17.15 2.37
C VAL A 122 -9.41 16.67 1.21
N SER A 123 -10.32 17.51 0.70
CA SER A 123 -11.23 17.13 -0.39
C SER A 123 -10.44 16.78 -1.66
N VAL A 124 -10.29 15.49 -1.93
CA VAL A 124 -9.69 14.95 -3.16
C VAL A 124 -10.64 13.95 -3.82
N THR A 125 -10.52 13.81 -5.15
CA THR A 125 -11.33 12.82 -5.86
C THR A 125 -10.81 11.40 -5.63
N ASP A 126 -11.71 10.42 -5.50
CA ASP A 126 -11.40 8.99 -5.32
C ASP A 126 -10.46 8.43 -6.41
N THR A 127 -10.53 9.04 -7.60
CA THR A 127 -9.65 8.73 -8.74
C THR A 127 -8.17 8.93 -8.41
N ILE A 128 -7.81 9.92 -7.57
CA ILE A 128 -6.42 10.21 -7.19
C ILE A 128 -5.90 9.14 -6.22
N LEU A 129 -6.70 8.76 -5.23
CA LEU A 129 -6.32 7.78 -4.20
C LEU A 129 -6.07 6.38 -4.80
N THR A 130 -6.89 6.00 -5.78
CA THR A 130 -6.83 4.68 -6.41
C THR A 130 -5.79 4.60 -7.53
N ARG A 131 -5.68 5.62 -8.38
CA ARG A 131 -4.76 5.61 -9.54
C ARG A 131 -3.37 6.13 -9.25
N GLY A 132 -3.21 6.90 -8.17
CA GLY A 132 -1.97 7.59 -7.82
C GLY A 132 -1.74 8.83 -8.66
N LEU A 133 -1.01 9.79 -8.10
CA LEU A 133 -0.62 11.01 -8.78
C LEU A 133 0.59 10.71 -9.68
N THR A 134 0.51 11.05 -10.96
CA THR A 134 1.68 10.96 -11.86
C THR A 134 2.62 12.12 -11.55
N VAL A 135 3.84 11.79 -11.13
CA VAL A 135 4.87 12.78 -10.74
C VAL A 135 6.02 12.84 -11.74
N TRP A 136 6.14 11.82 -12.60
CA TRP A 136 7.00 11.85 -13.79
C TRP A 136 6.38 10.98 -14.89
N PRO A 137 6.45 11.37 -16.17
CA PRO A 137 6.88 12.70 -16.63
C PRO A 137 5.91 13.78 -16.13
N TYR A 138 6.44 14.97 -15.85
CA TYR A 138 5.63 16.13 -15.45
C TYR A 138 5.00 16.80 -16.67
N GLU A 139 3.95 17.59 -16.46
CA GLU A 139 3.34 18.38 -17.53
C GLU A 139 4.39 19.31 -18.15
N GLY A 140 4.53 19.26 -19.47
CA GLY A 140 5.57 19.98 -20.21
C GLY A 140 6.97 19.36 -20.18
N SER A 141 7.13 18.11 -19.71
CA SER A 141 8.38 17.36 -19.86
C SER A 141 8.67 17.07 -21.35
N ASP A 142 9.90 17.35 -21.80
CA ASP A 142 10.39 16.96 -23.12
C ASP A 142 10.67 15.44 -23.23
N VAL A 143 10.70 14.76 -22.08
CA VAL A 143 10.97 13.33 -21.97
C VAL A 143 9.67 12.62 -21.54
N GLU A 144 9.12 11.80 -22.43
CA GLU A 144 7.94 10.97 -22.15
C GLU A 144 8.31 9.58 -21.62
N THR A 145 9.45 9.04 -22.05
CA THR A 145 9.99 7.75 -21.58
C THR A 145 11.51 7.81 -21.45
N MET A 146 12.06 6.95 -20.61
CA MET A 146 13.50 6.90 -20.34
C MET A 146 14.01 5.45 -20.39
N PRO A 147 15.07 5.14 -21.16
CA PRO A 147 15.70 3.83 -21.13
C PRO A 147 16.46 3.64 -19.82
N ILE A 148 16.13 2.58 -19.08
CA ILE A 148 16.76 2.21 -17.82
C ILE A 148 17.53 0.91 -18.01
N SER A 149 18.85 0.96 -17.83
CA SER A 149 19.75 -0.19 -17.92
C SER A 149 20.09 -0.70 -16.53
N PHE A 150 19.54 -1.85 -16.15
CA PHE A 150 19.80 -2.46 -14.84
C PHE A 150 21.22 -3.04 -14.78
N THR A 151 21.70 -3.62 -15.88
CA THR A 151 23.04 -4.21 -15.97
C THR A 151 24.16 -3.17 -16.00
N GLU A 152 23.91 -1.98 -16.54
CA GLU A 152 24.88 -0.87 -16.52
C GLU A 152 24.72 0.03 -15.29
N GLN A 153 23.66 -0.20 -14.48
CA GLN A 153 23.26 0.60 -13.33
C GLN A 153 22.86 2.03 -13.75
N SER A 154 21.56 2.31 -13.76
CA SER A 154 21.06 3.66 -14.01
C SER A 154 20.78 4.39 -12.70
N PHE A 155 21.13 5.67 -12.65
CA PHE A 155 20.79 6.57 -11.54
C PHE A 155 20.07 7.80 -12.12
N VAL A 156 18.89 8.10 -11.59
CA VAL A 156 18.00 9.17 -12.04
C VAL A 156 17.85 10.17 -10.90
N GLU A 157 18.48 11.33 -11.06
CA GLU A 157 18.45 12.44 -10.11
C GLU A 157 17.87 13.69 -10.77
N GLU A 158 18.40 14.10 -11.93
CA GLU A 158 17.97 15.33 -12.61
C GLU A 158 16.46 15.35 -12.90
N ASP A 159 15.94 14.32 -13.58
CA ASP A 159 14.52 14.21 -13.92
C ASP A 159 13.59 14.05 -12.70
N PHE A 160 14.09 13.51 -11.60
CA PHE A 160 13.31 13.26 -10.39
C PHE A 160 13.47 14.34 -9.32
N SER A 161 14.42 15.26 -9.49
CA SER A 161 14.73 16.34 -8.54
C SER A 161 13.54 17.25 -8.22
N LYS A 162 12.55 17.32 -9.12
CA LYS A 162 11.30 18.09 -8.96
C LYS A 162 10.19 17.32 -8.26
N ILE A 163 10.37 16.01 -8.02
CA ILE A 163 9.39 15.18 -7.33
C ILE A 163 9.61 15.37 -5.83
N ASP A 164 8.68 16.08 -5.21
CA ASP A 164 8.59 16.17 -3.75
C ASP A 164 7.64 15.09 -3.22
N LEU A 165 8.13 14.27 -2.28
CA LEU A 165 7.34 13.23 -1.65
C LEU A 165 6.49 13.73 -0.47
N LEU A 166 6.77 14.93 0.05
CA LEU A 166 6.05 15.55 1.17
C LEU A 166 5.64 16.99 0.82
N PRO A 167 4.83 17.19 -0.25
CA PRO A 167 4.54 18.53 -0.74
C PRO A 167 3.71 19.38 0.23
N GLU A 168 2.92 18.73 1.10
CA GLU A 168 2.03 19.39 2.07
C GLU A 168 1.91 18.56 3.35
N SER A 169 1.51 19.19 4.46
CA SER A 169 1.43 18.56 5.80
C SER A 169 0.36 17.46 5.95
N ASP A 170 -0.61 17.41 5.04
CA ASP A 170 -1.70 16.41 5.03
C ASP A 170 -1.48 15.26 4.04
N PHE A 171 -0.29 15.17 3.45
CA PHE A 171 0.09 14.10 2.52
C PHE A 171 0.91 13.03 3.24
N TYR A 172 0.37 11.82 3.27
CA TYR A 172 1.04 10.67 3.87
C TYR A 172 1.41 9.66 2.78
N LEU A 173 2.68 9.63 2.41
CA LEU A 173 3.20 8.69 1.40
C LEU A 173 2.91 7.24 1.79
N LYS A 174 2.31 6.48 0.87
CA LYS A 174 2.04 5.05 0.99
C LYS A 174 2.94 4.24 0.10
N GLU A 175 2.98 4.60 -1.18
CA GLU A 175 3.77 3.88 -2.17
C GLU A 175 4.35 4.81 -3.24
N ILE A 176 5.49 4.40 -3.81
CA ILE A 176 5.97 4.89 -5.10
C ILE A 176 5.80 3.79 -6.13
N GLY A 177 5.07 4.11 -7.20
CA GLY A 177 4.90 3.26 -8.38
C GLY A 177 5.87 3.64 -9.49
N VAL A 178 6.58 2.68 -10.05
CA VAL A 178 7.37 2.85 -11.28
C VAL A 178 6.80 1.94 -12.36
N SER A 179 6.50 2.50 -13.53
CA SER A 179 5.92 1.75 -14.64
C SER A 179 6.89 1.63 -15.80
N PHE A 180 6.98 0.42 -16.35
CA PHE A 180 7.88 0.08 -17.44
C PHE A 180 7.13 -0.58 -18.60
N LYS A 181 7.75 -0.54 -19.77
CA LYS A 181 7.50 -1.45 -20.89
C LYS A 181 8.82 -2.09 -21.33
N PRO A 182 8.80 -3.23 -22.07
CA PRO A 182 10.04 -3.79 -22.59
C PRO A 182 10.81 -2.78 -23.45
N HIS A 183 12.14 -2.69 -23.25
CA HIS A 183 12.99 -1.80 -24.04
C HIS A 183 13.33 -2.45 -25.39
N LYS A 184 13.17 -1.70 -26.49
CA LYS A 184 13.45 -2.12 -27.88
C LYS A 184 12.81 -3.49 -28.19
N ALA A 185 13.62 -4.51 -28.52
CA ALA A 185 13.15 -5.83 -28.89
C ALA A 185 12.57 -6.65 -27.72
N GLY A 186 12.59 -6.11 -26.49
CA GLY A 186 12.07 -6.79 -25.30
C GLY A 186 12.82 -8.10 -25.02
N LYS A 187 14.14 -8.03 -24.93
CA LYS A 187 15.01 -9.20 -24.69
C LYS A 187 15.97 -8.93 -23.55
N VAL A 188 16.16 -9.95 -22.71
CA VAL A 188 17.23 -10.03 -21.72
C VAL A 188 18.27 -11.01 -22.23
N TYR A 189 19.52 -10.58 -22.26
CA TYR A 189 20.63 -11.43 -22.66
C TYR A 189 21.44 -11.79 -21.44
N GLY A 190 21.85 -13.04 -21.35
CA GLY A 190 22.69 -13.50 -20.27
C GLY A 190 23.37 -14.81 -20.58
N ARG A 191 24.00 -15.37 -19.55
CA ARG A 191 24.68 -16.65 -19.58
C ARG A 191 24.34 -17.45 -18.35
N VAL A 192 24.22 -18.76 -18.53
CA VAL A 192 24.00 -19.72 -17.45
C VAL A 192 25.14 -20.72 -17.41
N LEU A 193 25.59 -21.06 -16.21
CA LEU A 193 26.63 -22.07 -16.00
C LEU A 193 26.03 -23.47 -16.23
N ARG A 194 26.51 -24.16 -17.27
CA ARG A 194 26.17 -25.56 -17.59
C ARG A 194 27.48 -26.35 -17.74
N ASP A 195 27.62 -27.42 -16.98
CA ASP A 195 28.79 -28.31 -17.02
C ASP A 195 30.13 -27.56 -16.91
N GLY A 196 30.19 -26.56 -16.03
CA GLY A 196 31.38 -25.74 -15.81
C GLY A 196 31.68 -24.70 -16.90
N LYS A 197 30.79 -24.51 -17.88
CA LYS A 197 30.92 -23.50 -18.94
C LYS A 197 29.68 -22.61 -19.00
N TYR A 198 29.89 -21.33 -19.29
CA TYR A 198 28.80 -20.41 -19.52
C TYR A 198 28.22 -20.61 -20.92
N VAL A 199 26.91 -20.90 -20.98
CA VAL A 199 26.13 -20.98 -22.21
C VAL A 199 25.24 -19.74 -22.30
N PRO A 200 25.25 -19.00 -23.42
CA PRO A 200 24.42 -17.82 -23.58
C PRO A 200 22.93 -18.18 -23.68
N PHE A 201 22.08 -17.31 -23.17
CA PHE A 201 20.63 -17.37 -23.34
C PHE A 201 20.07 -16.01 -23.76
N ILE A 202 18.90 -16.07 -24.41
CA ILE A 202 18.08 -14.91 -24.74
C ILE A 202 16.68 -15.16 -24.17
N PHE A 203 16.28 -14.39 -23.18
CA PHE A 203 14.95 -14.43 -22.59
C PHE A 203 14.06 -13.36 -23.21
N SER A 204 12.91 -13.77 -23.76
CA SER A 204 11.95 -12.86 -24.37
C SER A 204 10.98 -12.29 -23.33
N LEU A 205 10.87 -10.96 -23.27
CA LEU A 205 9.87 -10.23 -22.49
C LEU A 205 8.54 -10.05 -23.22
N SER A 206 8.30 -10.81 -24.30
CA SER A 206 7.07 -10.72 -25.10
C SER A 206 5.78 -11.05 -24.34
N HIS A 207 5.90 -11.61 -23.13
CA HIS A 207 4.77 -11.80 -22.22
C HIS A 207 4.22 -10.48 -21.67
N PHE A 208 5.07 -9.45 -21.53
CA PHE A 208 4.73 -8.20 -20.87
C PHE A 208 4.58 -7.06 -21.90
N GLN A 209 3.40 -6.44 -21.98
CA GLN A 209 3.23 -5.20 -22.73
C GLN A 209 3.64 -3.99 -21.88
N ALA A 210 3.22 -4.00 -20.61
CA ALA A 210 3.54 -3.00 -19.62
C ALA A 210 3.54 -3.66 -18.24
N LEU A 211 4.30 -3.11 -17.30
CA LEU A 211 4.32 -3.53 -15.90
C LEU A 211 4.47 -2.31 -14.99
N GLN A 212 3.87 -2.38 -13.81
CA GLN A 212 3.97 -1.40 -12.75
C GLN A 212 4.43 -2.12 -11.49
N LEU A 213 5.47 -1.58 -10.86
CA LEU A 213 5.99 -2.02 -9.57
C LEU A 213 5.64 -0.96 -8.54
N ARG A 214 4.98 -1.32 -7.43
CA ARG A 214 4.63 -0.39 -6.36
C ARG A 214 5.39 -0.77 -5.09
N TYR A 215 6.26 0.13 -4.65
CA TYR A 215 7.10 -0.02 -3.47
C TYR A 215 6.44 0.67 -2.29
N HIS A 216 6.35 -0.03 -1.16
CA HIS A 216 5.87 0.52 0.11
C HIS A 216 6.80 1.63 0.60
N TYR A 217 6.27 2.63 1.34
CA TYR A 217 7.08 3.76 1.82
C TYR A 217 8.31 3.33 2.62
N SER A 218 8.22 2.24 3.39
CA SER A 218 9.35 1.67 4.15
C SER A 218 10.46 1.05 3.28
N GLN A 219 10.21 0.86 1.98
CA GLN A 219 11.22 0.38 1.00
C GLN A 219 12.02 1.54 0.38
N ILE A 220 11.73 2.78 0.76
CA ILE A 220 12.41 3.98 0.26
C ILE A 220 13.47 4.37 1.27
N GLU A 221 14.72 4.52 0.80
CA GLU A 221 15.81 4.98 1.66
C GLU A 221 15.71 6.49 1.85
N ILE A 222 15.77 6.97 3.09
CA ILE A 222 15.79 8.40 3.39
C ILE A 222 17.17 8.74 3.97
N ASP A 223 17.93 9.58 3.28
CA ASP A 223 19.14 10.20 3.82
C ASP A 223 18.74 11.48 4.55
N SER A 224 18.46 11.38 5.85
CA SER A 224 18.04 12.50 6.68
C SER A 224 19.08 13.63 6.75
N ALA A 225 20.37 13.38 6.47
CA ALA A 225 21.39 14.41 6.47
C ALA A 225 21.36 15.26 5.19
N LYS A 226 20.97 14.66 4.07
CA LYS A 226 20.81 15.35 2.78
C LYS A 226 19.37 15.74 2.47
N ASN A 227 18.43 15.29 3.30
CA ASN A 227 17.00 15.47 3.10
C ASN A 227 16.55 14.98 1.71
N VAL A 228 17.01 13.79 1.30
CA VAL A 228 16.69 13.20 0.00
C VAL A 228 16.23 11.76 0.17
N ALA A 229 15.23 11.37 -0.62
CA ALA A 229 14.77 10.00 -0.74
C ALA A 229 15.41 9.32 -1.95
N ASN A 230 15.77 8.05 -1.82
CA ASN A 230 16.22 7.21 -2.92
C ASN A 230 15.33 5.97 -3.03
N LEU A 231 14.67 5.81 -4.18
CA LEU A 231 14.01 4.57 -4.55
C LEU A 231 15.01 3.64 -5.24
N GLN A 232 15.38 2.55 -4.59
CA GLN A 232 16.23 1.53 -5.19
C GLN A 232 15.38 0.40 -5.81
N VAL A 233 15.38 0.33 -7.14
CA VAL A 233 14.70 -0.70 -7.93
C VAL A 233 15.71 -1.77 -8.32
N GLU A 234 15.70 -2.88 -7.59
CA GLU A 234 16.68 -3.96 -7.77
C GLU A 234 16.06 -5.17 -8.45
N PHE A 235 16.71 -5.70 -9.49
CA PHE A 235 16.35 -7.00 -10.05
C PHE A 235 17.20 -8.11 -9.44
N ARG A 236 16.58 -8.99 -8.65
CA ARG A 236 17.29 -10.03 -7.89
C ARG A 236 17.40 -11.33 -8.68
N VAL A 237 18.61 -11.61 -9.19
CA VAL A 237 18.85 -12.74 -10.10
C VAL A 237 18.59 -14.09 -9.46
N LYS A 238 18.87 -14.24 -8.15
CA LYS A 238 18.56 -15.49 -7.45
C LYS A 238 17.05 -15.76 -7.42
N LYS A 239 16.21 -14.75 -7.14
CA LYS A 239 14.75 -14.93 -7.19
C LYS A 239 14.24 -15.26 -8.59
N PHE A 240 14.92 -14.70 -9.60
CA PHE A 240 14.58 -14.90 -11.00
C PHE A 240 14.85 -16.33 -11.47
N ALA A 241 16.04 -16.87 -11.19
CA ALA A 241 16.51 -18.09 -11.85
C ALA A 241 16.90 -19.25 -10.91
N ASP A 242 17.02 -19.03 -9.60
CA ASP A 242 17.49 -20.08 -8.69
C ASP A 242 16.52 -21.26 -8.62
N GLY A 243 17.10 -22.46 -8.58
CA GLY A 243 16.37 -23.73 -8.63
C GLY A 243 15.77 -24.11 -10.00
N LEU A 244 15.94 -23.30 -11.07
CA LEU A 244 15.51 -23.69 -12.41
C LEU A 244 16.56 -24.57 -13.11
N ASP A 245 16.09 -25.61 -13.80
CA ASP A 245 16.94 -26.55 -14.53
C ASP A 245 17.18 -26.09 -15.97
N PHE A 246 18.30 -25.39 -16.20
CA PHE A 246 18.73 -25.00 -17.55
C PHE A 246 19.44 -26.15 -18.30
N SER A 247 19.75 -27.28 -17.65
CA SER A 247 20.52 -28.38 -18.24
C SER A 247 19.77 -29.13 -19.35
N LYS A 248 18.46 -28.98 -19.42
CA LYS A 248 17.59 -29.59 -20.44
C LYS A 248 17.16 -28.62 -21.53
N ALA A 249 17.58 -27.36 -21.44
CA ALA A 249 17.15 -26.36 -22.40
C ALA A 249 17.83 -26.60 -23.76
N ASP A 250 17.02 -26.60 -24.81
CA ASP A 250 17.43 -26.76 -26.20
C ASP A 250 18.25 -25.54 -26.65
N LEU A 251 19.28 -25.81 -27.46
CA LEU A 251 20.14 -24.79 -28.04
C LEU A 251 19.81 -24.57 -29.51
N SER A 252 19.79 -23.31 -29.93
CA SER A 252 19.80 -22.89 -31.32
C SER A 252 21.11 -22.14 -31.56
N ASP A 253 21.96 -22.66 -32.44
CA ASP A 253 23.28 -22.07 -32.76
C ASP A 253 24.14 -21.75 -31.53
N GLY A 254 24.10 -22.64 -30.53
CA GLY A 254 24.86 -22.48 -29.28
C GLY A 254 24.25 -21.53 -28.26
N VAL A 255 23.04 -21.01 -28.50
CA VAL A 255 22.31 -20.11 -27.62
C VAL A 255 21.01 -20.76 -27.15
N ILE A 256 20.69 -20.63 -25.86
CA ILE A 256 19.39 -21.03 -25.33
C ILE A 256 18.39 -19.91 -25.64
N LEU A 257 17.48 -20.14 -26.59
CA LEU A 257 16.36 -19.23 -26.83
C LEU A 257 15.24 -19.56 -25.84
N ILE A 258 14.86 -18.61 -24.99
CA ILE A 258 13.81 -18.77 -23.97
C ILE A 258 12.65 -17.86 -24.34
N ASP A 259 11.72 -18.41 -25.09
CA ASP A 259 10.52 -17.75 -25.58
C ASP A 259 9.36 -18.76 -25.68
N LYS A 260 8.18 -18.30 -26.11
CA LYS A 260 7.01 -19.18 -26.20
C LYS A 260 7.19 -20.38 -27.16
N LYS A 261 8.03 -20.26 -28.19
CA LYS A 261 8.29 -21.32 -29.18
C LYS A 261 9.45 -22.20 -28.77
N ASN A 262 10.45 -21.65 -28.09
CA ASN A 262 11.69 -22.31 -27.70
C ASN A 262 11.81 -22.36 -26.19
N ASN A 263 11.95 -23.55 -25.60
CA ASN A 263 12.04 -23.73 -24.14
C ASN A 263 10.84 -23.15 -23.35
N ALA A 264 9.61 -23.33 -23.87
CA ALA A 264 8.39 -22.72 -23.35
C ALA A 264 8.18 -22.92 -21.83
N ALA A 265 8.41 -24.12 -21.29
CA ALA A 265 8.25 -24.38 -19.86
C ALA A 265 9.22 -23.56 -18.99
N LEU A 266 10.45 -23.33 -19.48
CA LEU A 266 11.42 -22.46 -18.83
C LEU A 266 10.99 -20.99 -18.97
N TRP A 267 10.46 -20.61 -20.12
CA TRP A 267 9.91 -19.27 -20.37
C TRP A 267 8.74 -18.95 -19.42
N ASP A 268 7.78 -19.85 -19.27
CA ASP A 268 6.65 -19.72 -18.33
C ASP A 268 7.14 -19.58 -16.89
N SER A 269 8.12 -20.42 -16.51
CA SER A 269 8.72 -20.39 -15.17
C SER A 269 9.42 -19.06 -14.88
N LEU A 270 10.15 -18.50 -15.85
CA LEU A 270 10.83 -17.22 -15.71
C LEU A 270 9.85 -16.04 -15.75
N ASN A 271 8.79 -16.09 -16.56
CA ASN A 271 7.74 -15.05 -16.58
C ASN A 271 7.06 -14.92 -15.21
N ASN A 272 6.69 -16.05 -14.59
CA ASN A 272 6.09 -16.07 -13.25
C ASN A 272 7.02 -15.50 -12.16
N ARG A 273 8.33 -15.47 -12.41
CA ARG A 273 9.35 -14.98 -11.47
C ARG A 273 9.85 -13.57 -11.78
N PHE A 274 9.69 -13.12 -13.02
CA PHE A 274 10.30 -11.89 -13.51
C PHE A 274 9.91 -10.68 -12.67
N ILE A 275 8.60 -10.43 -12.52
CA ILE A 275 8.12 -9.28 -11.75
C ILE A 275 8.39 -9.44 -10.23
N PRO A 276 8.10 -10.59 -9.58
CA PRO A 276 8.43 -10.78 -8.17
C PRO A 276 9.93 -10.66 -7.83
N SER A 277 10.83 -10.82 -8.81
CA SER A 277 12.28 -10.65 -8.62
C SER A 277 12.68 -9.20 -8.33
N PHE A 278 11.81 -8.24 -8.60
CA PHE A 278 11.98 -6.84 -8.22
C PHE A 278 11.61 -6.54 -6.76
N GLN A 279 10.93 -7.48 -6.09
CA GLN A 279 10.42 -7.35 -4.72
C GLN A 279 9.66 -6.02 -4.41
N PRO A 280 8.76 -5.54 -5.29
CA PRO A 280 7.81 -4.50 -4.87
C PRO A 280 6.86 -5.05 -3.80
N LEU A 281 6.12 -4.18 -3.10
CA LEU A 281 5.00 -4.60 -2.26
C LEU A 281 3.93 -5.31 -3.13
N ARG A 282 3.55 -4.65 -4.22
CA ARG A 282 2.60 -5.17 -5.19
C ARG A 282 2.95 -4.76 -6.59
N TYR A 283 2.39 -5.47 -7.55
CA TYR A 283 2.65 -5.23 -8.95
C TYR A 283 1.38 -5.37 -9.77
N LYS A 284 1.44 -4.79 -10.96
CA LYS A 284 0.43 -4.92 -12.00
C LYS A 284 1.13 -5.10 -13.33
N TYR A 285 0.60 -5.92 -14.22
CA TYR A 285 1.13 -6.02 -15.58
C TYR A 285 0.04 -6.35 -16.58
N LEU A 286 0.32 -5.99 -17.83
CA LEU A 286 -0.55 -6.24 -18.96
C LEU A 286 0.08 -7.35 -19.81
N GLU A 287 -0.59 -8.49 -19.85
CA GLU A 287 -0.24 -9.63 -20.70
C GLU A 287 -0.58 -9.31 -22.15
N VAL A 288 0.31 -9.68 -23.06
CA VAL A 288 0.01 -9.64 -24.50
C VAL A 288 -1.03 -10.72 -24.78
N GLY A 289 -2.26 -10.32 -25.12
CA GLY A 289 -3.31 -11.24 -25.54
C GLY A 289 -2.92 -11.97 -26.83
N GLU A 290 -3.27 -13.25 -26.94
CA GLU A 290 -3.05 -14.01 -28.16
C GLU A 290 -4.18 -13.74 -29.14
N ALA A 291 -3.84 -13.38 -30.38
CA ALA A 291 -4.81 -13.38 -31.47
C ALA A 291 -5.15 -14.83 -31.83
N ASP A 292 -6.21 -15.36 -31.23
CA ASP A 292 -7.08 -16.28 -31.95
C ASP A 292 -8.29 -15.51 -32.51
N THR A 293 -9.05 -16.17 -33.38
CA THR A 293 -9.99 -15.62 -34.36
C THR A 293 -11.18 -14.80 -33.82
N ALA A 294 -11.17 -14.35 -32.57
CA ALA A 294 -12.19 -13.50 -31.98
C ALA A 294 -11.59 -12.50 -30.96
N GLY A 295 -10.95 -11.42 -31.45
CA GLY A 295 -10.63 -10.23 -30.65
C GLY A 295 -9.54 -10.41 -29.58
N VAL A 296 -8.41 -9.71 -29.72
CA VAL A 296 -7.35 -9.73 -28.71
C VAL A 296 -7.79 -8.88 -27.52
N GLU A 297 -8.09 -9.50 -26.38
CA GLU A 297 -8.18 -8.79 -25.10
C GLU A 297 -6.85 -8.91 -24.36
N ASN A 298 -6.22 -7.77 -24.07
CA ASN A 298 -5.07 -7.74 -23.18
C ASN A 298 -5.56 -8.09 -21.77
N VAL A 299 -4.82 -8.96 -21.07
CA VAL A 299 -5.23 -9.38 -19.72
C VAL A 299 -4.41 -8.63 -18.68
N GLU A 300 -5.11 -7.88 -17.84
CA GLU A 300 -4.49 -7.20 -16.71
C GLU A 300 -4.40 -8.15 -15.51
N ARG A 301 -3.21 -8.18 -14.91
CA ARG A 301 -2.91 -8.96 -13.70
C ARG A 301 -2.43 -8.03 -12.62
N MET A 302 -2.81 -8.27 -11.38
CA MET A 302 -2.32 -7.55 -10.22
C MET A 302 -2.24 -8.50 -9.03
N ASP A 303 -1.17 -8.39 -8.24
CA ASP A 303 -0.99 -9.19 -7.03
C ASP A 303 0.05 -8.54 -6.09
N TYR A 304 0.14 -9.07 -4.87
CA TYR A 304 1.21 -8.78 -3.92
C TYR A 304 2.38 -9.73 -4.12
N VAL A 305 3.58 -9.28 -3.74
CA VAL A 305 4.72 -10.19 -3.63
C VAL A 305 4.60 -10.96 -2.31
N ASN A 306 4.35 -12.27 -2.40
CA ASN A 306 4.01 -13.09 -1.23
C ASN A 306 4.98 -12.97 -0.04
N ASP A 307 6.29 -12.91 -0.27
CA ASP A 307 7.26 -12.87 0.81
C ASP A 307 7.60 -11.47 1.33
N ILE A 308 7.10 -10.41 0.68
CA ILE A 308 7.35 -9.02 1.09
C ILE A 308 6.66 -8.68 2.42
N TRP A 309 5.54 -9.35 2.71
CA TRP A 309 4.73 -9.14 3.91
C TRP A 309 5.50 -9.37 5.21
N LYS A 310 6.58 -10.16 5.20
CA LYS A 310 7.43 -10.37 6.38
C LYS A 310 8.10 -9.09 6.88
N ASN A 311 8.31 -8.12 5.99
CA ASN A 311 8.97 -6.85 6.31
C ASN A 311 7.97 -5.69 6.46
N ILE A 312 6.67 -5.95 6.28
CA ILE A 312 5.61 -4.93 6.26
C ILE A 312 4.58 -5.19 7.35
N ALA A 313 4.12 -6.44 7.47
CA ALA A 313 3.17 -6.82 8.51
C ALA A 313 3.89 -7.19 9.82
N ALA A 314 3.25 -6.86 10.94
CA ALA A 314 3.70 -7.24 12.26
C ALA A 314 3.85 -8.78 12.41
N GLY A 315 4.83 -9.20 13.21
CA GLY A 315 5.02 -10.58 13.62
C GLY A 315 3.93 -11.09 14.56
N LEU A 316 3.92 -12.40 14.82
CA LEU A 316 2.96 -13.01 15.75
C LEU A 316 3.13 -12.41 17.15
N GLY A 317 2.05 -11.87 17.72
CA GLY A 317 2.03 -11.22 19.03
C GLY A 317 2.57 -9.78 19.04
N GLU A 318 3.03 -9.27 17.89
CA GLU A 318 3.50 -7.89 17.78
C GLU A 318 2.34 -6.91 17.55
N ASN A 319 2.52 -5.68 18.02
CA ASN A 319 1.60 -4.59 17.80
C ASN A 319 1.86 -3.92 16.45
N THR A 320 0.85 -3.84 15.61
CA THR A 320 0.91 -3.09 14.34
C THR A 320 0.84 -1.59 14.56
N LEU A 321 0.27 -1.10 15.68
CA LEU A 321 0.24 0.33 15.97
C LEU A 321 1.59 0.80 16.53
N ILE A 322 2.09 1.91 16.01
CA ILE A 322 3.26 2.61 16.51
C ILE A 322 2.83 3.59 17.62
N ASN A 323 3.64 3.71 18.66
CA ASN A 323 3.41 4.62 19.79
C ASN A 323 2.00 4.49 20.43
N GLY A 324 1.41 3.29 20.45
CA GLY A 324 0.09 3.07 21.04
C GLY A 324 0.01 3.25 22.56
N ASN A 325 1.16 3.30 23.24
CA ASN A 325 1.30 3.64 24.65
C ASN A 325 1.54 5.15 24.90
N PHE A 326 1.60 5.95 23.83
CA PHE A 326 1.78 7.40 23.86
C PHE A 326 3.04 7.88 24.61
N LYS A 327 4.09 7.04 24.67
CA LYS A 327 5.37 7.40 25.30
C LYS A 327 6.20 8.35 24.44
N SER A 328 6.16 8.21 23.13
CA SER A 328 6.77 9.17 22.19
C SER A 328 5.87 10.39 22.00
N PRO A 329 6.41 11.55 21.59
CA PRO A 329 5.60 12.71 21.20
C PRO A 329 4.50 12.30 20.21
N PHE A 330 3.32 12.89 20.34
CA PHE A 330 2.13 12.52 19.58
C PHE A 330 2.28 12.73 18.06
N THR A 331 3.11 13.68 17.65
CA THR A 331 3.03 14.38 16.36
C THR A 331 3.56 13.62 15.15
N THR A 332 4.12 12.42 15.28
CA THR A 332 4.69 11.70 14.13
C THR A 332 3.86 10.51 13.64
N ASP A 333 3.10 9.85 14.52
CA ASP A 333 2.55 8.51 14.21
C ASP A 333 1.02 8.44 14.25
N TRP A 334 0.37 9.42 14.90
CA TRP A 334 -1.08 9.47 15.06
C TRP A 334 -1.64 10.69 14.34
N ILE A 335 -2.77 10.49 13.68
CA ILE A 335 -3.48 11.52 12.93
C ILE A 335 -4.72 11.92 13.73
N PHE A 336 -4.85 13.21 13.99
CA PHE A 336 -6.02 13.80 14.61
C PHE A 336 -6.74 14.71 13.63
N LYS A 337 -8.05 14.52 13.48
CA LYS A 337 -8.87 15.30 12.54
C LYS A 337 -10.14 15.81 13.21
N THR A 338 -10.50 17.04 12.85
CA THR A 338 -11.77 17.67 13.21
C THR A 338 -12.42 18.22 11.95
N GLN A 339 -13.71 17.96 11.76
CA GLN A 339 -14.43 18.32 10.54
C GLN A 339 -15.94 18.35 10.76
N LEU A 340 -16.69 18.89 9.78
CA LEU A 340 -18.16 18.85 9.74
C LEU A 340 -18.80 19.33 11.07
N GLY A 341 -18.30 20.43 11.59
CA GLY A 341 -18.76 21.05 12.85
C GLY A 341 -18.13 20.46 14.13
N GLY A 342 -17.31 19.42 14.03
CA GLY A 342 -16.52 18.92 15.15
C GLY A 342 -15.41 19.89 15.54
N LYS A 343 -15.19 20.05 16.85
CA LYS A 343 -14.08 20.81 17.43
C LYS A 343 -13.55 20.07 18.64
N ALA A 344 -12.24 19.85 18.66
CA ALA A 344 -11.59 19.13 19.72
C ALA A 344 -10.09 19.42 19.71
N ASP A 345 -9.44 19.22 20.85
CA ASP A 345 -7.99 19.32 21.00
C ASP A 345 -7.43 18.05 21.65
N THR A 346 -6.16 17.74 21.37
CA THR A 346 -5.45 16.59 21.96
C THR A 346 -4.32 17.02 22.88
N ALA A 347 -4.09 16.26 23.96
CA ALA A 347 -2.91 16.43 24.81
C ALA A 347 -2.44 15.08 25.35
N ILE A 348 -1.12 14.93 25.49
CA ILE A 348 -0.56 13.79 26.24
C ILE A 348 -0.52 14.14 27.73
N VAL A 349 -1.14 13.32 28.56
CA VAL A 349 -1.15 13.47 30.02
C VAL A 349 -0.37 12.32 30.64
N THR A 350 0.41 12.61 31.68
CA THR A 350 1.07 11.58 32.49
C THR A 350 0.23 11.31 33.72
N GLU A 351 -0.18 10.05 33.90
CA GLU A 351 -0.90 9.60 35.09
C GLU A 351 0.02 9.52 36.31
N ARG A 352 -0.56 9.38 37.50
CA ARG A 352 0.23 9.19 38.74
C ARG A 352 1.09 7.93 38.71
N SER A 353 0.69 6.91 37.94
CA SER A 353 1.49 5.69 37.72
C SER A 353 2.75 5.93 36.87
N GLY A 354 2.85 7.09 36.21
CA GLY A 354 3.88 7.37 35.21
C GLY A 354 3.49 6.97 33.79
N ASP A 355 2.33 6.35 33.60
CA ASP A 355 1.83 6.01 32.26
C ASP A 355 1.43 7.27 31.49
N ARG A 356 1.63 7.25 30.17
CA ARG A 356 1.17 8.32 29.29
C ARG A 356 -0.14 7.92 28.64
N ILE A 357 -1.06 8.88 28.58
CA ILE A 357 -2.40 8.70 28.02
C ILE A 357 -2.70 9.82 27.04
N MET A 358 -3.44 9.48 26.01
CA MET A 358 -4.00 10.44 25.08
C MET A 358 -5.27 11.03 25.68
N LYS A 359 -5.31 12.35 25.88
CA LYS A 359 -6.52 13.10 26.23
C LYS A 359 -7.06 13.78 24.97
N VAL A 360 -8.32 13.52 24.64
CA VAL A 360 -9.06 14.22 23.57
C VAL A 360 -10.16 15.05 24.22
N ASN A 361 -10.09 16.37 24.11
CA ASN A 361 -11.09 17.31 24.64
C ASN A 361 -12.05 17.72 23.53
N VAL A 362 -13.19 17.03 23.41
CA VAL A 362 -14.21 17.36 22.41
C VAL A 362 -15.07 18.49 22.93
N THR A 363 -14.90 19.70 22.39
CA THR A 363 -15.67 20.91 22.75
C THR A 363 -16.90 21.10 21.87
N LYS A 364 -16.91 20.51 20.67
CA LYS A 364 -18.11 20.33 19.83
C LYS A 364 -18.04 18.98 19.14
N GLY A 365 -19.05 18.14 19.34
CA GLY A 365 -19.08 16.80 18.74
C GLY A 365 -19.29 16.78 17.21
N GLY A 366 -19.87 17.84 16.64
CA GLY A 366 -20.26 17.87 15.23
C GLY A 366 -21.43 16.93 14.90
N ASN A 367 -21.72 16.78 13.61
CA ASN A 367 -22.91 16.06 13.14
C ASN A 367 -22.70 14.54 12.97
N TYR A 368 -21.45 14.08 12.94
CA TYR A 368 -21.10 12.70 12.62
C TYR A 368 -20.14 12.09 13.66
N SER A 369 -20.09 10.76 13.78
CA SER A 369 -19.17 10.11 14.72
C SER A 369 -17.71 10.45 14.41
N TYR A 370 -17.38 10.59 13.12
CA TYR A 370 -16.06 10.92 12.61
C TYR A 370 -15.82 12.44 12.46
N SER A 371 -16.74 13.29 12.96
CA SER A 371 -16.51 14.75 13.04
C SER A 371 -15.32 15.10 13.93
N VAL A 372 -14.98 14.22 14.88
CA VAL A 372 -13.70 14.23 15.60
C VAL A 372 -13.13 12.82 15.50
N GLN A 373 -11.91 12.69 15.00
CA GLN A 373 -11.31 11.38 14.75
C GLN A 373 -9.86 11.34 15.23
N LEU A 374 -9.50 10.26 15.92
CA LEU A 374 -8.14 9.89 16.23
C LEU A 374 -7.83 8.58 15.51
N MET A 375 -6.79 8.56 14.69
CA MET A 375 -6.48 7.40 13.86
C MET A 375 -4.97 7.16 13.71
N GLN A 376 -4.61 5.93 13.34
CA GLN A 376 -3.27 5.57 12.92
C GLN A 376 -3.35 4.73 11.65
N GLU A 377 -2.66 5.15 10.58
CA GLU A 377 -2.60 4.44 9.31
C GLU A 377 -1.52 3.36 9.30
N ASN A 378 -1.28 2.73 8.15
CA ASN A 378 -0.21 1.73 7.98
C ASN A 378 -0.39 0.49 8.87
N VAL A 379 -1.66 0.17 9.19
CA VAL A 379 -2.01 -1.09 9.84
C VAL A 379 -2.00 -2.18 8.78
N ALA A 380 -0.86 -2.84 8.61
CA ALA A 380 -0.74 -3.91 7.63
C ALA A 380 -1.51 -5.18 8.05
N LEU A 381 -2.45 -5.59 7.21
CA LEU A 381 -3.38 -6.69 7.39
C LEU A 381 -3.22 -7.73 6.27
N ILE A 382 -3.15 -9.00 6.67
CA ILE A 382 -3.07 -10.14 5.74
C ILE A 382 -4.40 -10.89 5.78
N ALA A 383 -4.99 -11.13 4.60
CA ALA A 383 -6.24 -11.86 4.44
C ALA A 383 -6.19 -13.21 5.18
N GLY A 384 -7.24 -13.52 5.93
CA GLY A 384 -7.37 -14.77 6.68
C GLY A 384 -6.51 -14.89 7.94
N VAL A 385 -5.64 -13.92 8.25
CA VAL A 385 -4.89 -13.87 9.51
C VAL A 385 -5.75 -13.26 10.62
N LYS A 386 -5.76 -13.87 11.81
CA LYS A 386 -6.51 -13.35 12.95
C LYS A 386 -5.75 -12.22 13.65
N TYR A 387 -6.46 -11.15 13.99
CA TYR A 387 -5.96 -10.01 14.76
C TYR A 387 -6.85 -9.71 15.96
N LYS A 388 -6.30 -8.93 16.91
CA LYS A 388 -7.03 -8.38 18.05
C LYS A 388 -6.72 -6.90 18.22
N CYS A 389 -7.74 -6.06 18.09
CA CYS A 389 -7.69 -4.68 18.52
C CYS A 389 -7.92 -4.63 20.03
N ILE A 390 -7.07 -3.91 20.76
CA ILE A 390 -7.20 -3.68 22.19
C ILE A 390 -6.81 -2.25 22.53
N PHE A 391 -7.60 -1.59 23.36
CA PHE A 391 -7.25 -0.29 23.94
C PHE A 391 -8.06 -0.06 25.21
N THR A 392 -7.57 0.80 26.09
CA THR A 392 -8.31 1.26 27.27
C THR A 392 -8.85 2.66 27.03
N ILE A 393 -10.14 2.88 27.32
CA ILE A 393 -10.78 4.19 27.18
C ILE A 393 -11.73 4.50 28.33
N TRP A 394 -11.83 5.78 28.67
CA TRP A 394 -12.86 6.32 29.56
C TRP A 394 -13.13 7.79 29.27
N SER A 395 -14.23 8.31 29.79
CA SER A 395 -14.61 9.71 29.64
C SER A 395 -15.19 10.28 30.93
N GLU A 396 -15.31 11.60 31.04
CA GLU A 396 -16.05 12.21 32.14
C GLU A 396 -17.58 12.13 31.95
N VAL A 397 -18.04 11.93 30.71
CA VAL A 397 -19.45 11.72 30.34
C VAL A 397 -19.56 10.42 29.55
N GLU A 398 -20.47 9.54 29.99
CA GLU A 398 -20.71 8.27 29.31
C GLU A 398 -21.26 8.46 27.90
N GLY A 399 -21.02 7.47 27.03
CA GLY A 399 -21.66 7.41 25.73
C GLY A 399 -20.81 6.72 24.67
N GLU A 400 -21.43 6.53 23.52
CA GLU A 400 -20.91 5.71 22.44
C GLU A 400 -19.77 6.37 21.63
N ILE A 401 -18.81 5.57 21.17
CA ILE A 401 -17.88 5.89 20.07
C ILE A 401 -18.01 4.85 18.96
N THR A 402 -17.56 5.17 17.75
CA THR A 402 -17.34 4.16 16.70
C THR A 402 -15.86 3.78 16.65
N VAL A 403 -15.56 2.49 16.70
CA VAL A 403 -14.22 1.91 16.58
C VAL A 403 -14.15 1.15 15.27
N ARG A 404 -13.09 1.34 14.50
CA ARG A 404 -13.02 0.75 13.16
C ARG A 404 -11.61 0.38 12.72
N ILE A 405 -11.54 -0.64 11.87
CA ILE A 405 -10.40 -0.95 11.01
C ILE A 405 -10.85 -0.77 9.55
N GLY A 406 -10.48 0.35 8.94
CA GLY A 406 -10.94 0.78 7.62
C GLY A 406 -9.82 0.89 6.58
N SER A 407 -10.16 0.84 5.29
CA SER A 407 -9.19 1.12 4.22
C SER A 407 -8.99 2.62 4.03
N TYR A 408 -7.76 3.07 3.76
CA TYR A 408 -7.49 4.47 3.46
C TYR A 408 -7.99 4.88 2.06
N SER A 409 -8.06 3.95 1.10
CA SER A 409 -8.38 4.28 -0.29
C SER A 409 -9.87 4.14 -0.61
N THR A 410 -10.55 3.11 -0.09
CA THR A 410 -11.99 2.92 -0.36
C THR A 410 -12.88 3.45 0.77
N TYR A 411 -12.28 3.77 1.92
CA TYR A 411 -13.00 4.13 3.14
C TYR A 411 -13.99 3.07 3.61
N GLU A 412 -13.93 1.82 3.10
CA GLU A 412 -14.71 0.68 3.55
C GLU A 412 -14.08 0.01 4.77
N ALA A 413 -14.89 -0.74 5.54
CA ALA A 413 -14.38 -1.45 6.70
C ALA A 413 -13.74 -2.74 6.21
N VAL A 414 -12.43 -2.91 6.45
CA VAL A 414 -11.67 -4.09 6.01
C VAL A 414 -11.42 -5.07 7.16
N GLY A 415 -11.58 -4.62 8.41
CA GLY A 415 -11.56 -5.48 9.60
C GLY A 415 -12.92 -5.51 10.31
N PHE A 416 -13.31 -4.40 10.91
CA PHE A 416 -14.59 -4.24 11.61
C PHE A 416 -15.00 -2.77 11.69
N SER A 417 -16.27 -2.51 12.01
CA SER A 417 -16.78 -1.20 12.41
C SER A 417 -17.83 -1.43 13.50
N GLU A 418 -17.52 -1.06 14.74
CA GLU A 418 -18.36 -1.36 15.90
C GLU A 418 -18.58 -0.13 16.77
N HIS A 419 -19.80 0.00 17.29
CA HIS A 419 -20.13 0.97 18.31
C HIS A 419 -19.76 0.44 19.70
N LYS A 420 -19.10 1.26 20.51
CA LYS A 420 -18.68 0.90 21.87
C LYS A 420 -19.05 1.97 22.87
N GLU A 421 -19.70 1.56 23.94
CA GLU A 421 -19.97 2.42 25.08
C GLU A 421 -18.68 2.76 25.83
N VAL A 422 -18.52 4.04 26.16
CA VAL A 422 -17.42 4.54 26.98
C VAL A 422 -17.97 4.91 28.35
N ALA A 423 -17.50 4.22 29.39
CA ALA A 423 -17.87 4.48 30.77
C ALA A 423 -16.98 5.56 31.44
N GLN A 424 -17.35 5.95 32.66
CA GLN A 424 -16.54 6.88 33.47
C GLN A 424 -15.27 6.26 34.05
N THR A 425 -15.24 4.94 34.16
CA THR A 425 -14.08 4.17 34.62
C THR A 425 -13.39 3.50 33.44
N GLY A 426 -12.05 3.47 33.47
CA GLY A 426 -11.23 2.82 32.44
C GLY A 426 -11.70 1.41 32.09
N GLN A 427 -12.16 1.24 30.85
CA GLN A 427 -12.55 -0.06 30.32
C GLN A 427 -11.60 -0.46 29.19
N SER A 428 -11.10 -1.70 29.25
CA SER A 428 -10.40 -2.29 28.12
C SER A 428 -11.42 -2.82 27.11
N ILE A 429 -11.36 -2.30 25.90
CA ILE A 429 -12.13 -2.76 24.75
C ILE A 429 -11.26 -3.73 23.97
N GLU A 430 -11.82 -4.89 23.64
CA GLU A 430 -11.15 -5.94 22.88
C GLU A 430 -12.05 -6.40 21.73
N ILE A 431 -11.50 -6.43 20.51
CA ILE A 431 -12.23 -6.85 19.30
C ILE A 431 -11.30 -7.76 18.50
N GLU A 432 -11.67 -9.04 18.36
CA GLU A 432 -11.01 -9.95 17.43
C GLU A 432 -11.63 -9.84 16.04
N PHE A 433 -10.79 -9.85 15.01
CA PHE A 433 -11.24 -9.80 13.62
C PHE A 433 -10.31 -10.60 12.70
N THR A 434 -10.79 -10.87 11.49
CA THR A 434 -10.02 -11.54 10.42
C THR A 434 -10.37 -10.86 9.11
N PRO A 435 -9.44 -10.11 8.49
CA PRO A 435 -9.70 -9.39 7.26
C PRO A 435 -9.86 -10.38 6.09
N GLU A 436 -10.75 -10.05 5.15
CA GLU A 436 -10.98 -10.86 3.94
C GLU A 436 -10.01 -10.52 2.80
N VAL A 437 -9.39 -9.34 2.86
CA VAL A 437 -8.46 -8.82 1.86
C VAL A 437 -7.13 -8.43 2.51
N ASN A 438 -6.06 -8.49 1.73
CA ASN A 438 -4.79 -7.91 2.12
C ASN A 438 -4.90 -6.38 2.06
N ASP A 439 -4.57 -5.69 3.14
CA ASP A 439 -4.49 -4.22 3.16
C ASP A 439 -3.21 -3.79 3.89
N PRO A 440 -2.17 -3.32 3.17
CA PRO A 440 -0.93 -2.86 3.80
C PRO A 440 -1.08 -1.54 4.54
N PHE A 441 -2.18 -0.81 4.32
CA PHE A 441 -2.37 0.57 4.78
C PHE A 441 -3.72 0.78 5.47
N ALA A 442 -4.28 -0.27 6.10
CA ALA A 442 -5.51 -0.10 6.86
C ALA A 442 -5.31 0.91 7.99
N ARG A 443 -6.42 1.45 8.48
CA ARG A 443 -6.46 2.50 9.48
C ARG A 443 -7.17 1.98 10.71
N PHE A 444 -6.50 2.09 11.85
CA PHE A 444 -7.17 2.04 13.14
C PHE A 444 -7.81 3.39 13.41
N GLU A 445 -9.12 3.40 13.60
CA GLU A 445 -9.94 4.61 13.69
C GLU A 445 -10.75 4.61 14.99
N LEU A 446 -10.62 5.69 15.76
CA LEU A 446 -11.49 6.03 16.87
C LEU A 446 -12.28 7.29 16.48
N ASN A 447 -13.58 7.12 16.27
CA ASN A 447 -14.51 8.18 15.90
C ASN A 447 -15.20 8.68 17.17
N LEU A 448 -14.85 9.90 17.57
CA LEU A 448 -15.07 10.47 18.90
C LEU A 448 -16.07 11.65 18.90
N GLY A 449 -16.71 11.92 17.77
CA GLY A 449 -17.66 13.00 17.57
C GLY A 449 -19.03 12.78 18.21
N LYS A 450 -20.03 13.55 17.76
CA LYS A 450 -21.41 13.68 18.27
C LYS A 450 -21.55 14.27 19.67
N THR A 451 -20.72 13.86 20.63
CA THR A 451 -20.85 14.27 22.04
C THR A 451 -19.70 15.14 22.51
N GLU A 452 -20.01 16.26 23.16
CA GLU A 452 -19.04 17.08 23.89
C GLU A 452 -18.59 16.34 25.17
N ARG A 453 -17.29 16.06 25.29
CA ARG A 453 -16.69 15.37 26.45
C ARG A 453 -15.17 15.27 26.35
N VAL A 454 -14.52 15.08 27.49
CA VAL A 454 -13.11 14.68 27.56
C VAL A 454 -12.98 13.16 27.55
N LEU A 455 -12.29 12.61 26.56
CA LEU A 455 -11.92 11.20 26.44
C LEU A 455 -10.45 11.00 26.83
N ARG A 456 -10.15 9.84 27.43
CA ARG A 456 -8.80 9.41 27.79
C ARG A 456 -8.57 8.02 27.24
N ILE A 457 -7.51 7.85 26.46
CA ILE A 457 -7.18 6.62 25.73
C ILE A 457 -5.77 6.18 26.13
N LYS A 458 -5.60 4.87 26.30
CA LYS A 458 -4.37 4.26 26.81
C LYS A 458 -4.13 2.89 26.16
N GLU A 459 -2.86 2.59 25.88
CA GLU A 459 -2.39 1.28 25.41
C GLU A 459 -3.18 0.74 24.20
N ALA A 460 -3.23 1.52 23.12
CA ALA A 460 -3.85 1.09 21.88
C ALA A 460 -2.95 0.11 21.12
N GLN A 461 -3.51 -1.03 20.72
CA GLN A 461 -2.79 -2.06 19.99
C GLN A 461 -3.68 -2.76 18.96
N VAL A 462 -3.06 -3.23 17.89
CA VAL A 462 -3.61 -4.21 16.96
C VAL A 462 -2.60 -5.35 16.91
N LEU A 463 -2.92 -6.45 17.59
CA LEU A 463 -2.03 -7.59 17.75
C LEU A 463 -2.33 -8.66 16.72
N ARG A 464 -1.30 -9.18 16.05
CA ARG A 464 -1.45 -10.38 15.21
C ARG A 464 -1.53 -11.63 16.08
N LEU A 465 -2.58 -12.44 15.90
CA LEU A 465 -2.84 -13.64 16.71
C LEU A 465 -2.54 -14.96 16.00
N SER A 466 -2.40 -14.97 14.67
CA SER A 466 -2.06 -16.18 13.91
C SER A 466 -0.93 -15.95 12.90
N LYS A 467 -0.33 -17.05 12.45
CA LYS A 467 0.64 -17.04 11.34
C LYS A 467 -0.04 -16.73 10.03
#